data_AF-A0A538BSF3-F1
#
_entry.id   AF-A0A538BSF3-F1
#
_cell.length_a   1.000
_cell.length_b   1.000
_cell.length_c   1.000
_cell.angle_alpha   90.00
_cell.angle_beta   90.00
_cell.angle_gamma   90.00
#
_symmetry.space_group_name_H-M   'P 1'
#
loop_
_entity.id
_entity.type
_entity.pdbx_description
1 polymer ?
#
loop_
_entity_poly.entity_id
_entity_poly.type
_entity_poly.pdbx_seq_one_letter_code
_entity_poly.pdbx_strand_id
1 'polypeptide(L)'
;MRRIIVFLCSLFLAAAVSSCVHDGGGTPTDAIPSPLPPSSVAVSTPAPTPPALPASPPPRFGPASATCEGGWSTPAQGSSLWRTPLTVIRKATGVAGRLRVVDMRTFVGPESPPSRMNYLSDIRRWYVKLFAKDDLSFQGRFLVEERRFGRGLAAVAPYDTHGFVAPDWVGFQYNAEQPKAFSYRGLPGTWTGIAYDFVNGGRGLTIPGLPTQSAGCLNGT
;
A
#
# COMPACT_ATOMS: atom_id res chain seq x y z
N MET A 1 -71.40 -4.18 -12.17
CA MET A 1 -71.15 -5.63 -12.37
C MET A 1 -69.97 -6.04 -11.50
N ARG A 2 -70.20 -6.94 -10.55
CA ARG A 2 -69.24 -7.49 -9.57
C ARG A 2 -68.24 -8.43 -10.25
N ARG A 3 -66.93 -8.38 -9.90
CA ARG A 3 -66.02 -9.54 -9.79
C ARG A 3 -64.90 -9.21 -8.77
N ILE A 4 -65.05 -9.67 -7.52
CA ILE A 4 -64.42 -10.86 -6.89
C ILE A 4 -63.06 -10.52 -6.28
N ILE A 5 -63.10 -10.32 -4.95
CA ILE A 5 -61.98 -10.30 -4.02
C ILE A 5 -61.64 -11.76 -3.72
N VAL A 6 -60.37 -12.16 -3.90
CA VAL A 6 -59.86 -13.45 -3.40
C VAL A 6 -58.91 -13.15 -2.25
N PHE A 7 -59.42 -13.38 -1.04
CA PHE A 7 -58.64 -13.57 0.17
C PHE A 7 -58.05 -14.99 0.12
N LEU A 8 -56.73 -15.14 0.27
CA LEU A 8 -56.13 -16.42 0.63
C LEU A 8 -55.24 -16.23 1.85
N CYS A 9 -55.69 -16.88 2.92
CA CYS A 9 -55.12 -17.00 4.24
C CYS A 9 -54.50 -18.40 4.35
N SER A 10 -53.23 -18.54 4.75
CA SER A 10 -52.58 -19.77 5.27
C SER A 10 -51.12 -19.43 5.63
N LEU A 11 -50.77 -19.08 6.87
CA LEU A 11 -50.39 -19.91 8.02
C LEU A 11 -49.18 -20.86 7.81
N PHE A 12 -48.07 -20.46 8.45
CA PHE A 12 -46.90 -21.16 9.03
C PHE A 12 -46.48 -22.57 8.56
N LEU A 13 -45.19 -22.70 8.23
CA LEU A 13 -44.34 -23.76 8.80
C LEU A 13 -42.89 -23.24 8.94
N ALA A 14 -42.40 -23.16 10.18
CA ALA A 14 -40.99 -22.93 10.48
C ALA A 14 -40.24 -24.26 10.43
N ALA A 15 -39.18 -24.34 9.62
CA ALA A 15 -38.23 -25.44 9.64
C ALA A 15 -36.83 -24.86 9.91
N ALA A 16 -36.40 -24.97 11.17
CA ALA A 16 -35.03 -24.71 11.58
C ALA A 16 -34.16 -25.87 11.11
N VAL A 17 -33.30 -25.64 10.12
CA VAL A 17 -32.20 -26.55 9.80
C VAL A 17 -30.93 -25.94 10.36
N SER A 18 -30.51 -26.50 11.48
CA SER A 18 -29.25 -26.23 12.14
C SER A 18 -28.14 -26.89 11.34
N SER A 19 -27.44 -26.10 10.51
CA SER A 19 -26.18 -26.53 9.89
C SER A 19 -25.03 -25.88 10.64
N CYS A 20 -24.47 -26.63 11.58
CA CYS A 20 -23.16 -26.33 12.15
C CYS A 20 -22.11 -26.47 11.05
N VAL A 21 -21.63 -25.35 10.53
CA VAL A 21 -20.33 -25.30 9.85
C VAL A 21 -19.40 -24.53 10.79
N HIS A 22 -18.62 -25.31 11.52
CA HIS A 22 -17.32 -24.87 12.02
C HIS A 22 -16.38 -24.86 10.81
N ASP A 23 -15.88 -23.69 10.43
CA ASP A 23 -14.50 -23.54 9.94
C ASP A 23 -14.13 -22.07 9.71
N GLY A 24 -13.08 -21.62 10.40
CA GLY A 24 -12.12 -20.68 9.83
C GLY A 24 -12.52 -19.21 9.67
N GLY A 25 -13.16 -18.59 10.67
CA GLY A 25 -13.34 -17.13 10.73
C GLY A 25 -12.05 -16.37 11.07
N GLY A 26 -10.98 -16.55 10.29
CA GLY A 26 -9.80 -15.69 10.36
C GLY A 26 -10.14 -14.35 9.70
N THR A 27 -10.61 -13.39 10.48
CA THR A 27 -10.80 -12.01 10.00
C THR A 27 -9.46 -11.50 9.47
N PRO A 28 -9.36 -10.92 8.24
CA PRO A 28 -8.09 -10.45 7.66
C PRO A 28 -7.40 -9.30 8.42
N THR A 29 -7.83 -8.99 9.64
CA THR A 29 -7.39 -7.83 10.42
C THR A 29 -6.09 -8.11 11.19
N ASP A 30 -5.74 -9.37 11.44
CA ASP A 30 -4.58 -9.76 12.28
C ASP A 30 -3.20 -9.58 11.62
N ALA A 31 -3.15 -9.27 10.32
CA ALA A 31 -1.88 -9.16 9.58
C ALA A 31 -1.31 -7.73 9.51
N ILE A 32 -2.06 -6.69 9.90
CA ILE A 32 -1.59 -5.30 9.85
C ILE A 32 -0.58 -5.06 10.98
N PRO A 33 0.62 -4.52 10.71
CA PRO A 33 1.57 -4.23 11.77
C PRO A 33 0.96 -3.25 12.76
N SER A 34 0.92 -3.66 14.03
CA SER A 34 0.48 -2.80 15.12
C SER A 34 1.53 -1.73 15.44
N PRO A 35 1.10 -0.53 15.89
CA PRO A 35 2.02 0.49 16.34
C PRO A 35 2.87 -0.07 17.49
N LEU A 36 4.18 0.16 17.42
CA LEU A 36 5.07 -0.22 18.51
C LEU A 36 4.74 0.65 19.73
N PRO A 37 4.69 0.06 20.96
CA PRO A 37 4.55 0.85 22.16
C PRO A 37 5.74 1.83 22.25
N PRO A 38 5.55 3.03 22.83
CA PRO A 38 6.66 3.93 23.10
C PRO A 38 7.61 3.22 24.08
N SER A 39 8.72 2.69 23.56
CA SER A 39 9.69 1.95 24.37
C SER A 39 10.35 2.87 25.39
N SER A 40 10.11 2.62 26.67
CA SER A 40 10.83 3.22 27.81
C SER A 40 12.06 2.40 28.24
N VAL A 41 12.36 1.30 27.55
CA VAL A 41 13.50 0.42 27.87
C VAL A 41 14.39 0.30 26.63
N ALA A 42 15.63 0.78 26.75
CA ALA A 42 16.68 0.63 25.76
C ALA A 42 17.10 -0.84 25.66
N VAL A 43 16.39 -1.63 24.87
CA VAL A 43 16.91 -2.92 24.41
C VAL A 43 17.97 -2.58 23.37
N SER A 44 19.24 -2.87 23.68
CA SER A 44 20.37 -2.73 22.74
C SER A 44 20.12 -3.57 21.50
N THR A 45 19.46 -2.97 20.52
CA THR A 45 19.30 -3.54 19.19
C THR A 45 20.63 -3.33 18.47
N PRO A 46 21.20 -4.36 17.82
CA PRO A 46 22.44 -4.19 17.07
C PRO A 46 22.30 -3.05 16.06
N ALA A 47 23.37 -2.27 15.91
CA ALA A 47 23.39 -1.15 14.98
C ALA A 47 23.01 -1.64 13.55
N PRO A 48 22.15 -0.91 12.83
CA PRO A 48 21.73 -1.31 11.50
C PRO A 48 22.95 -1.33 10.55
N THR A 49 23.14 -2.46 9.89
CA THR A 49 24.17 -2.67 8.86
C THR A 49 23.64 -2.22 7.50
N PRO A 50 24.49 -1.76 6.55
CA PRO A 50 24.02 -1.43 5.21
C PRO A 50 23.26 -2.61 4.58
N PRO A 51 22.10 -2.37 3.94
CA PRO A 51 21.34 -3.43 3.33
C PRO A 51 22.12 -4.06 2.16
N ALA A 52 21.92 -5.35 1.96
CA ALA A 52 22.45 -6.04 0.80
C ALA A 52 21.90 -5.41 -0.48
N LEU A 53 22.80 -5.15 -1.44
CA LEU A 53 22.43 -4.71 -2.78
C LEU A 53 22.19 -5.93 -3.66
N PRO A 54 21.28 -5.85 -4.65
CA PRO A 54 21.10 -6.93 -5.61
C PRO A 54 22.39 -7.14 -6.40
N ALA A 55 22.70 -8.40 -6.72
CA ALA A 55 23.91 -8.78 -7.44
C ALA A 55 23.97 -8.18 -8.86
N SER A 56 22.82 -8.00 -9.49
CA SER A 56 22.66 -7.32 -10.77
C SER A 56 21.82 -6.05 -10.60
N PRO A 57 22.07 -5.00 -11.39
CA PRO A 57 21.18 -3.85 -11.46
C PRO A 57 19.75 -4.28 -11.82
N PRO A 58 18.70 -3.65 -11.25
CA PRO A 58 17.32 -3.92 -11.66
C PRO A 58 17.11 -3.64 -13.15
N PRO A 59 16.15 -4.33 -13.79
CA PRO A 59 15.79 -4.03 -15.18
C PRO A 59 15.32 -2.57 -15.29
N ARG A 60 15.54 -1.95 -16.45
CA ARG A 60 15.17 -0.53 -16.68
C ARG A 60 13.77 -0.36 -17.27
N PHE A 61 13.16 -1.43 -17.74
CA PHE A 61 11.83 -1.43 -18.32
C PHE A 61 11.17 -2.79 -18.10
N GLY A 62 9.85 -2.80 -18.05
CA GLY A 62 9.04 -4.02 -18.08
C GLY A 62 7.90 -3.89 -19.07
N PRO A 63 7.54 -5.00 -19.75
CA PRO A 63 6.54 -4.98 -20.80
C PRO A 63 5.15 -4.67 -20.26
N ALA A 64 4.28 -4.18 -21.14
CA ALA A 64 2.86 -4.13 -20.88
C ALA A 64 2.27 -5.52 -20.68
N SER A 65 1.28 -5.64 -19.81
CA SER A 65 0.51 -6.85 -19.55
C SER A 65 -0.87 -6.51 -19.01
N ALA A 66 -1.77 -7.49 -18.88
CA ALA A 66 -3.10 -7.27 -18.31
C ALA A 66 -3.06 -6.70 -16.88
N THR A 67 -1.99 -6.98 -16.13
CA THR A 67 -1.78 -6.47 -14.76
C THR A 67 -0.80 -5.29 -14.69
N CYS A 68 -0.30 -4.83 -15.83
CA CYS A 68 0.57 -3.65 -15.96
C CYS A 68 0.32 -3.01 -17.33
N GLU A 69 -0.81 -2.31 -17.45
CA GLU A 69 -1.43 -1.93 -18.73
C GLU A 69 -0.52 -1.16 -19.69
N GLY A 70 0.35 -0.28 -19.16
CA GLY A 70 1.34 0.48 -19.93
C GLY A 70 2.78 0.00 -19.80
N GLY A 71 3.02 -1.11 -19.10
CA GLY A 71 4.35 -1.49 -18.66
C GLY A 71 4.92 -0.51 -17.62
N TRP A 72 6.22 -0.60 -17.38
CA TRP A 72 6.92 0.31 -16.47
C TRP A 72 8.31 0.64 -17.00
N SER A 73 8.87 1.75 -16.52
CA SER A 73 10.23 2.19 -16.85
C SER A 73 10.96 2.74 -15.63
N THR A 74 12.29 2.70 -15.61
CA THR A 74 13.10 3.38 -14.60
C THR A 74 13.41 4.81 -15.10
N PRO A 75 12.99 5.86 -14.36
CA PRO A 75 13.33 7.23 -14.73
C PRO A 75 14.84 7.44 -14.81
N ALA A 76 15.31 8.29 -15.73
CA ALA A 76 16.72 8.66 -15.79
C ALA A 76 17.15 9.37 -14.49
N GLN A 77 18.28 8.97 -13.91
CA GLN A 77 18.78 9.54 -12.66
C GLN A 77 18.98 11.06 -12.78
N GLY A 78 18.50 11.82 -11.79
CA GLY A 78 18.59 13.29 -11.77
C GLY A 78 17.47 14.02 -12.54
N SER A 79 16.73 13.33 -13.41
CA SER A 79 15.55 13.88 -14.08
C SER A 79 14.47 14.34 -13.09
N SER A 80 13.54 15.17 -13.55
CA SER A 80 12.37 15.57 -12.74
C SER A 80 11.54 14.34 -12.32
N LEU A 81 11.35 13.37 -13.21
CA LEU A 81 10.65 12.11 -12.91
C LEU A 81 11.35 11.28 -11.83
N TRP A 82 12.68 11.30 -11.76
CA TRP A 82 13.46 10.65 -10.71
C TRP A 82 13.39 11.38 -9.37
N ARG A 83 13.52 12.72 -9.39
CA ARG A 83 13.55 13.54 -8.17
C ARG A 83 12.19 13.71 -7.50
N THR A 84 11.10 13.59 -8.27
CA THR A 84 9.73 13.75 -7.78
C THR A 84 9.40 12.83 -6.61
N PRO A 85 9.49 11.49 -6.72
CA PRO A 85 9.15 10.61 -5.62
C PRO A 85 10.08 10.76 -4.42
N LEU A 86 11.37 11.08 -4.64
CA LEU A 86 12.31 11.32 -3.54
C LEU A 86 11.94 12.56 -2.73
N THR A 87 11.48 13.62 -3.39
CA THR A 87 10.95 14.81 -2.71
C THR A 87 9.73 14.48 -1.87
N VAL A 88 8.81 13.67 -2.42
CA VAL A 88 7.60 13.25 -1.70
C VAL A 88 7.95 12.42 -0.46
N ILE A 89 8.84 11.42 -0.60
CA ILE A 89 9.28 10.57 0.52
C ILE A 89 9.92 11.43 1.62
N ARG A 90 10.80 12.39 1.27
CA ARG A 90 11.39 13.30 2.26
C ARG A 90 10.36 14.14 3.00
N LYS A 91 9.39 14.71 2.28
CA LYS A 91 8.33 15.51 2.90
C LYS A 91 7.45 14.67 3.83
N ALA A 92 7.14 13.44 3.44
CA ALA A 92 6.28 12.56 4.23
C ALA A 92 6.96 11.98 5.48
N THR A 93 8.28 11.72 5.41
CA THR A 93 9.00 10.97 6.45
C THR A 93 9.99 11.79 7.26
N GLY A 94 10.34 12.99 6.78
CA GLY A 94 11.41 13.81 7.38
C GLY A 94 12.82 13.28 7.14
N VAL A 95 13.02 12.21 6.34
CA VAL A 95 14.34 11.64 6.13
C VAL A 95 15.34 12.66 5.56
N ALA A 96 16.45 12.81 6.27
CA ALA A 96 17.56 13.68 5.90
C ALA A 96 18.70 12.90 5.22
N GLY A 97 19.78 13.59 4.85
CA GLY A 97 20.99 12.94 4.33
C GLY A 97 20.85 12.33 2.93
N ARG A 98 21.85 11.56 2.50
CA ARG A 98 21.92 11.02 1.13
C ARG A 98 21.11 9.73 1.00
N LEU A 99 20.12 9.72 0.11
CA LEU A 99 19.36 8.52 -0.24
C LEU A 99 20.08 7.72 -1.32
N ARG A 100 20.24 6.42 -1.10
CA ARG A 100 20.68 5.45 -2.11
C ARG A 100 19.45 4.72 -2.64
N VAL A 101 19.06 5.02 -3.88
CA VAL A 101 18.02 4.27 -4.61
C VAL A 101 18.62 2.97 -5.11
N VAL A 102 17.92 1.87 -4.87
CA VAL A 102 18.28 0.51 -5.28
C VAL A 102 17.45 0.07 -6.48
N ASP A 103 16.14 0.33 -6.44
CA ASP A 103 15.23 0.14 -7.58
C ASP A 103 14.25 1.31 -7.64
N MET A 104 13.88 1.72 -8.86
CA MET A 104 12.84 2.69 -9.11
C MET A 104 12.11 2.34 -10.40
N ARG A 105 10.78 2.29 -10.32
CA ARG A 105 9.90 2.11 -11.48
C ARG A 105 8.88 3.23 -11.50
N THR A 106 8.57 3.76 -12.69
CA THR A 106 7.41 4.60 -12.93
C THR A 106 6.48 3.91 -13.92
N PHE A 107 5.19 4.03 -13.66
CA PHE A 107 4.12 3.48 -14.49
C PHE A 107 2.87 4.35 -14.33
N VAL A 108 1.96 4.23 -15.29
CA VAL A 108 0.68 4.93 -15.29
C VAL A 108 -0.41 3.87 -15.38
N GLY A 109 -1.49 4.08 -14.64
CA GLY A 109 -2.66 3.22 -14.69
C GLY A 109 -3.83 3.84 -13.92
N PRO A 110 -4.96 3.12 -13.86
CA PRO A 110 -6.20 3.69 -13.37
C PRO A 110 -6.17 4.06 -11.89
N GLU A 111 -7.19 4.81 -11.46
CA GLU A 111 -7.53 5.04 -10.06
C GLU A 111 -7.93 3.75 -9.33
N SER A 112 -7.64 3.67 -8.03
CA SER A 112 -8.31 2.72 -7.14
C SER A 112 -8.95 3.43 -5.94
N PRO A 113 -10.26 3.26 -5.69
CA PRO A 113 -11.23 2.58 -6.57
C PRO A 113 -11.48 3.32 -7.88
N PRO A 114 -11.95 2.63 -8.94
CA PRO A 114 -12.31 3.29 -10.20
C PRO A 114 -13.26 4.47 -9.97
N SER A 115 -12.93 5.62 -10.55
CA SER A 115 -13.76 6.81 -10.49
C SER A 115 -14.34 7.15 -11.86
N ARG A 116 -15.59 7.64 -11.89
CA ARG A 116 -16.22 8.19 -13.10
C ARG A 116 -15.77 9.62 -13.40
N MET A 117 -14.95 10.21 -12.54
CA MET A 117 -14.45 11.57 -12.71
C MET A 117 -13.17 11.55 -13.53
N ASN A 118 -13.25 12.00 -14.79
CA ASN A 118 -12.15 11.88 -15.76
C ASN A 118 -10.82 12.53 -15.35
N TYR A 119 -10.79 13.42 -14.35
CA TYR A 119 -9.55 14.00 -13.82
C TYR A 119 -8.78 13.06 -12.86
N LEU A 120 -9.35 11.89 -12.54
CA LEU A 120 -8.75 10.81 -11.75
C LEU A 120 -8.31 9.62 -12.62
N SER A 121 -8.51 9.67 -13.94
CA SER A 121 -8.42 8.46 -14.79
C SER A 121 -7.02 7.84 -14.83
N ASP A 122 -5.98 8.67 -14.91
CA ASP A 122 -4.59 8.20 -15.02
C ASP A 122 -3.78 8.71 -13.83
N ILE A 123 -3.34 7.79 -12.99
CA ILE A 123 -2.41 8.08 -11.91
C ILE A 123 -1.02 7.65 -12.32
N ARG A 124 -0.08 8.60 -12.25
CA ARG A 124 1.34 8.27 -12.35
C ARG A 124 1.83 7.78 -11.00
N ARG A 125 2.49 6.63 -10.99
CA ARG A 125 3.01 6.00 -9.79
C ARG A 125 4.51 5.83 -9.87
N TRP A 126 5.14 5.76 -8.70
CA TRP A 126 6.52 5.32 -8.55
C TRP A 126 6.61 4.24 -7.48
N TYR A 127 7.23 3.12 -7.83
CA TYR A 127 7.87 2.25 -6.87
C TYR A 127 9.28 2.77 -6.61
N VAL A 128 9.69 2.82 -5.34
CA VAL A 128 11.07 3.15 -4.97
C VAL A 128 11.54 2.25 -3.83
N LYS A 129 12.63 1.52 -4.03
CA LYS A 129 13.38 0.83 -2.97
C LYS A 129 14.63 1.62 -2.66
N LEU A 130 14.80 2.06 -1.42
CA LEU A 130 15.93 2.91 -1.03
C LEU A 130 16.29 2.79 0.45
N PHE A 131 17.47 3.30 0.79
CA PHE A 131 17.90 3.54 2.17
C PHE A 131 18.65 4.87 2.29
N ALA A 132 18.71 5.44 3.50
CA ALA A 132 19.54 6.60 3.79
C ALA A 132 20.95 6.15 4.19
N LYS A 133 21.98 6.67 3.51
CA LYS A 133 23.37 6.29 3.76
C LYS A 133 23.88 6.71 5.14
N ASP A 134 23.32 7.79 5.65
CA ASP A 134 23.76 8.43 6.89
C ASP A 134 22.87 8.01 8.09
N ASP A 135 21.76 7.28 7.83
CA ASP A 135 20.87 6.67 8.83
C ASP A 135 20.31 5.35 8.28
N LEU A 136 20.99 4.25 8.61
CA LEU A 136 20.65 2.92 8.11
C LEU A 136 19.37 2.34 8.76
N SER A 137 18.81 2.99 9.77
CA SER A 137 17.46 2.65 10.25
C SER A 137 16.38 3.08 9.25
N PHE A 138 16.70 4.04 8.38
CA PHE A 138 15.83 4.44 7.28
C PHE A 138 16.10 3.61 6.03
N GLN A 139 15.36 2.51 5.90
CA GLN A 139 15.34 1.66 4.72
C GLN A 139 13.93 1.16 4.45
N GLY A 140 13.49 1.22 3.20
CA GLY A 140 12.14 0.77 2.86
C GLY A 140 11.87 0.72 1.36
N ARG A 141 10.65 0.27 1.08
CA ARG A 141 10.02 0.26 -0.23
C ARG A 141 8.83 1.22 -0.17
N PHE A 142 8.66 2.06 -1.19
CA PHE A 142 7.71 3.17 -1.17
C PHE A 142 6.89 3.17 -2.46
N LEU A 143 5.60 3.46 -2.33
CA LEU A 143 4.71 3.76 -3.45
C LEU A 143 4.28 5.22 -3.36
N VAL A 144 4.68 6.00 -4.37
CA VAL A 144 4.28 7.40 -4.52
C VAL A 144 3.28 7.52 -5.65
N GLU A 145 2.26 8.34 -5.46
CA GLU A 145 1.27 8.68 -6.48
C GLU A 145 1.33 10.16 -6.85
N GLU A 146 1.13 10.44 -8.13
CA GLU A 146 0.86 11.77 -8.68
C GLU A 146 -0.48 11.75 -9.40
N ARG A 147 -1.33 12.69 -9.00
CA ARG A 147 -2.61 13.03 -9.60
C ARG A 147 -2.57 14.48 -10.05
N ARG A 148 -3.57 14.90 -10.82
CA ARG A 148 -3.67 16.29 -11.31
C ARG A 148 -3.63 17.35 -10.21
N PHE A 149 -4.17 17.05 -9.03
CA PHE A 149 -4.29 17.98 -7.90
C PHE A 149 -3.26 17.76 -6.79
N GLY A 150 -2.35 16.79 -6.92
CA GLY A 150 -1.37 16.56 -5.85
C GLY A 150 -0.52 15.33 -6.02
N ARG A 151 0.48 15.23 -5.16
CA ARG A 151 1.40 14.10 -5.07
C ARG A 151 1.51 13.67 -3.62
N GLY A 152 1.52 12.38 -3.38
CA GLY A 152 1.51 11.83 -2.03
C GLY A 152 2.20 10.49 -1.95
N LEU A 153 2.66 10.14 -0.76
CA LEU A 153 3.12 8.80 -0.45
C LEU A 153 1.88 7.96 -0.13
N ALA A 154 1.62 6.92 -0.93
CA ALA A 154 0.43 6.09 -0.81
C ALA A 154 0.65 4.89 0.11
N ALA A 155 1.82 4.26 0.02
CA ALA A 155 2.15 3.11 0.85
C ALA A 155 3.65 2.94 1.07
N VAL A 156 3.99 2.17 2.10
CA VAL A 156 5.35 1.79 2.47
C VAL A 156 5.40 0.30 2.81
N ALA A 157 6.51 -0.36 2.52
CA ALA A 157 6.78 -1.74 2.89
C ALA A 157 8.20 -1.91 3.46
N PRO A 158 8.46 -2.93 4.30
CA PRO A 158 9.80 -3.22 4.81
C PRO A 158 10.79 -3.47 3.68
N TYR A 159 12.05 -3.03 3.87
CA TYR A 159 13.05 -3.05 2.81
C TYR A 159 13.33 -4.46 2.24
N ASP A 160 13.39 -5.47 3.09
CA ASP A 160 13.78 -6.85 2.71
C ASP A 160 12.64 -7.69 2.12
N THR A 161 11.44 -7.12 2.04
CA THR A 161 10.29 -7.77 1.39
C THR A 161 10.38 -7.63 -0.14
N HIS A 162 9.56 -8.41 -0.84
CA HIS A 162 9.52 -8.46 -2.30
C HIS A 162 8.08 -8.49 -2.82
N GLY A 163 7.88 -8.04 -4.06
CA GLY A 163 6.60 -8.03 -4.74
C GLY A 163 5.53 -7.13 -4.09
N PHE A 164 4.33 -7.15 -4.67
CA PHE A 164 3.16 -6.47 -4.14
C PHE A 164 2.26 -7.48 -3.43
N VAL A 165 2.61 -7.81 -2.19
CA VAL A 165 1.99 -8.90 -1.44
C VAL A 165 1.61 -8.40 -0.04
N ALA A 166 0.46 -8.85 0.44
CA ALA A 166 0.03 -8.61 1.81
C ALA A 166 0.78 -9.49 2.81
N PRO A 167 1.05 -9.02 4.04
CA PRO A 167 0.69 -7.71 4.58
C PRO A 167 1.81 -6.66 4.43
N ASP A 168 2.79 -6.89 3.55
CA ASP A 168 4.02 -6.09 3.51
C ASP A 168 3.76 -4.61 3.24
N TRP A 169 2.78 -4.31 2.38
CA TRP A 169 2.45 -2.93 2.01
C TRP A 169 1.41 -2.33 2.94
N VAL A 170 1.80 -1.25 3.61
CA VAL A 170 0.97 -0.53 4.58
C VAL A 170 0.62 0.85 4.03
N GLY A 171 -0.68 1.15 4.01
CA GLY A 171 -1.20 2.49 3.77
C GLY A 171 -1.59 3.14 5.10
N PHE A 172 -1.67 4.47 5.10
CA PHE A 172 -2.08 5.24 6.28
C PHE A 172 -3.23 6.18 5.93
N GLN A 173 -4.40 5.92 6.50
CA GLN A 173 -5.53 6.82 6.37
C GLN A 173 -5.43 7.93 7.42
N TYR A 174 -5.41 9.19 6.97
CA TYR A 174 -5.38 10.32 7.90
C TYR A 174 -6.59 10.26 8.84
N ASN A 175 -6.31 10.41 10.15
CA ASN A 175 -7.34 10.52 11.18
C ASN A 175 -7.05 11.79 12.00
N ALA A 176 -7.94 12.79 11.88
CA ALA A 176 -7.81 14.06 12.60
C ALA A 176 -7.88 13.89 14.13
N GLU A 177 -8.58 12.85 14.61
CA GLU A 177 -8.71 12.54 16.04
C GLU A 177 -7.43 11.89 16.60
N GLN A 178 -6.57 11.34 15.74
CA GLN A 178 -5.33 10.69 16.10
C GLN A 178 -4.15 11.26 15.29
N PRO A 179 -3.77 12.53 15.53
CA PRO A 179 -2.70 13.18 14.78
C PRO A 179 -1.30 12.66 15.15
N LYS A 180 -1.21 11.79 16.18
CA LYS A 180 0.06 11.28 16.69
C LYS A 180 0.71 10.33 15.68
N ALA A 181 2.02 10.49 15.50
CA ALA A 181 2.83 9.57 14.70
C ALA A 181 3.29 8.36 15.55
N PHE A 182 3.32 7.18 14.94
CA PHE A 182 3.78 5.94 15.56
C PHE A 182 4.87 5.26 14.72
N SER A 183 5.79 4.57 15.38
CA SER A 183 6.70 3.63 14.72
C SER A 183 6.00 2.30 14.50
N TYR A 184 6.31 1.64 13.40
CA TYR A 184 5.78 0.33 13.03
C TYR A 184 6.95 -0.61 12.78
N ARG A 185 6.83 -1.87 13.20
CA ARG A 185 7.91 -2.85 13.02
C ARG A 185 8.27 -2.99 11.54
N GLY A 186 9.55 -2.86 11.23
CA GLY A 186 10.08 -3.02 9.87
C GLY A 186 9.85 -1.84 8.93
N LEU A 187 9.08 -0.83 9.33
CA LEU A 187 8.88 0.39 8.55
C LEU A 187 9.83 1.49 9.02
N PRO A 188 10.43 2.27 8.11
CA PRO A 188 11.30 3.37 8.49
C PRO A 188 10.50 4.56 9.03
N GLY A 189 11.06 5.28 10.00
CA GLY A 189 10.47 6.51 10.53
C GLY A 189 9.21 6.32 11.38
N THR A 190 8.34 7.34 11.39
CA THR A 190 7.08 7.36 12.13
C THR A 190 5.93 7.80 11.23
N TRP A 191 4.75 7.25 11.45
CA TRP A 191 3.60 7.39 10.54
C TRP A 191 2.37 7.86 11.29
N THR A 192 1.67 8.84 10.73
CA THR A 192 0.41 9.37 11.26
C THR A 192 -0.77 8.70 10.58
N GLY A 193 -1.90 8.59 11.30
CA GLY A 193 -3.11 7.98 10.77
C GLY A 193 -3.25 6.49 11.07
N ILE A 194 -4.34 5.93 10.54
CA ILE A 194 -4.76 4.54 10.74
C ILE A 194 -4.08 3.67 9.69
N ALA A 195 -3.16 2.80 10.13
CA ALA A 195 -2.53 1.81 9.27
C ALA A 195 -3.55 0.79 8.75
N TYR A 196 -3.47 0.44 7.46
CA TYR A 196 -4.24 -0.62 6.81
C TYR A 196 -3.38 -1.39 5.80
N ASP A 197 -3.78 -2.62 5.48
CA ASP A 197 -3.13 -3.42 4.42
C ASP A 197 -3.47 -2.81 3.06
N PHE A 198 -2.45 -2.29 2.36
CA PHE A 198 -2.61 -1.59 1.10
C PHE A 198 -2.88 -2.53 -0.08
N VAL A 199 -2.58 -3.83 0.06
CA VAL A 199 -2.83 -4.82 -0.99
C VAL A 199 -4.28 -5.31 -0.92
N ASN A 200 -4.74 -5.74 0.25
CA ASN A 200 -6.08 -6.32 0.40
C ASN A 200 -7.14 -5.32 0.89
N GLY A 201 -6.73 -4.16 1.40
CA GLY A 201 -7.58 -3.31 2.24
C GLY A 201 -7.58 -3.76 3.70
N GLY A 202 -8.42 -3.13 4.52
CA GLY A 202 -8.62 -3.45 5.92
C GLY A 202 -9.19 -2.25 6.69
N ARG A 203 -9.65 -2.48 7.93
CA ARG A 203 -10.14 -1.43 8.86
C ARG A 203 -11.17 -0.46 8.24
N GLY A 204 -12.16 -1.02 7.53
CA GLY A 204 -13.23 -0.25 6.88
C GLY A 204 -12.95 0.11 5.42
N LEU A 205 -11.74 -0.13 4.91
CA LEU A 205 -11.41 -0.09 3.49
C LEU A 205 -11.47 -1.50 2.91
N THR A 206 -12.38 -1.79 1.99
CA THR A 206 -12.48 -3.12 1.34
C THR A 206 -11.87 -3.12 -0.06
N ILE A 207 -11.14 -2.07 -0.40
CA ILE A 207 -10.67 -1.78 -1.76
C ILE A 207 -9.14 -1.80 -1.74
N PRO A 208 -8.50 -2.59 -2.62
CA PRO A 208 -7.06 -2.57 -2.81
C PRO A 208 -6.54 -1.16 -3.11
N GLY A 209 -5.36 -0.82 -2.59
CA GLY A 209 -4.71 0.46 -2.86
C GLY A 209 -4.23 0.62 -4.30
N LEU A 210 -3.99 -0.47 -5.02
CA LEU A 210 -3.72 -0.48 -6.46
C LEU A 210 -4.81 -1.22 -7.22
N PRO A 211 -5.18 -0.75 -8.42
CA PRO A 211 -6.04 -1.53 -9.30
C PRO A 211 -5.24 -2.70 -9.89
N THR A 212 -5.94 -3.78 -10.28
CA THR A 212 -5.33 -4.99 -10.86
C THR A 212 -4.45 -4.68 -12.07
N GLN A 213 -4.84 -3.68 -12.87
CA GLN A 213 -4.13 -3.19 -14.07
C GLN A 213 -2.77 -2.54 -13.76
N SER A 214 -2.48 -2.25 -12.49
CA SER A 214 -1.22 -1.63 -12.04
C SER A 214 -0.41 -2.50 -11.10
N ALA A 215 -1.05 -3.43 -10.37
CA ALA A 215 -0.37 -4.27 -9.36
C ALA A 215 0.80 -5.08 -9.95
N GLY A 216 0.65 -5.59 -11.17
CA GLY A 216 1.68 -6.36 -11.87
C GLY A 216 2.91 -5.56 -12.28
N CYS A 217 2.85 -4.22 -12.28
CA CYS A 217 4.04 -3.39 -12.50
C CYS A 217 5.09 -3.54 -11.39
N LEU A 218 4.68 -4.10 -10.24
CA LEU A 218 5.54 -4.40 -9.10
C LEU A 218 6.05 -5.84 -9.07
N ASN A 219 5.76 -6.65 -10.09
CA ASN A 219 6.28 -8.01 -10.18
C ASN A 219 7.82 -8.02 -10.22
N GLY A 220 8.43 -8.88 -9.40
CA GLY A 220 9.89 -8.98 -9.27
C GLY A 220 10.55 -7.77 -8.63
N THR A 221 9.84 -7.01 -7.78
CA THR A 221 10.41 -5.93 -6.95
C THR A 221 10.80 -6.38 -5.56
#